data_AF-A0A1V4A533-F1
#
_entry.id   AF-A0A1V4A533-F1
#
_cell.length_a   1.000
_cell.length_b   1.000
_cell.length_c   1.000
_cell.angle_alpha   90.00
_cell.angle_beta   90.00
_cell.angle_gamma   90.00
#
_symmetry.space_group_name_H-M   'P 1'
#
loop_
_entity.id
_entity.type
_entity.pdbx_description
1 polymer ?
#
loop_
_entity_poly.entity_id
_entity_poly.type
_entity_poly.pdbx_seq_one_letter_code
_entity_poly.pdbx_strand_id
1 'polypeptide(L)'
;MTKILTGGVGKIEAAGAVKALGIDAIEVAVSSDMDAAMKLRAGQADYYLGTCHTGAGASLGVLLGLMGSQACHTFGRSVPTEDEIGALLAEGKKVFGFSMDQIDTIAPLMARAIAARA
;
A
#
# COMPACT_ATOMS: atom_id res chain seq x y z
N MET A 1 13.76 -5.48 7.90
CA MET A 1 12.81 -4.35 7.83
C MET A 1 11.97 -4.53 6.59
N THR A 2 10.66 -4.46 6.75
CA THR A 2 9.70 -4.51 5.64
C THR A 2 9.61 -3.12 5.02
N LYS A 3 9.74 -3.04 3.69
CA LYS A 3 9.79 -1.79 2.94
C LYS A 3 8.46 -1.51 2.25
N ILE A 4 7.83 -0.43 2.65
CA ILE A 4 6.56 0.07 2.09
C ILE A 4 6.86 1.27 1.19
N LEU A 5 6.39 1.24 -0.05
CA LEU A 5 6.40 2.38 -0.95
C LEU A 5 5.03 3.04 -0.98
N THR A 6 4.98 4.37 -1.02
CA THR A 6 3.73 5.11 -1.20
C THR A 6 3.71 5.85 -2.54
N GLY A 7 2.55 5.91 -3.17
CA GLY A 7 2.39 6.60 -4.46
C GLY A 7 0.96 7.08 -4.71
N GLY A 8 0.71 7.53 -5.94
CA GLY A 8 -0.50 8.29 -6.27
C GLY A 8 -0.55 9.71 -5.68
N VAL A 9 -1.75 10.25 -5.52
CA VAL A 9 -1.97 11.69 -5.22
C VAL A 9 -1.55 12.04 -3.80
N GLY A 10 -1.98 11.26 -2.80
CA GLY A 10 -1.71 11.48 -1.37
C GLY A 10 -0.50 10.69 -0.85
N LYS A 11 0.54 10.53 -1.66
CA LYS A 11 1.71 9.69 -1.32
C LYS A 11 2.52 10.20 -0.15
N ILE A 12 2.60 11.53 0.02
CA ILE A 12 3.37 12.16 1.10
C ILE A 12 2.63 11.96 2.41
N GLU A 13 1.32 12.17 2.40
CA GLU A 13 0.39 11.99 3.51
C GLU A 13 0.36 10.53 3.95
N ALA A 14 0.24 9.59 3.01
CA ALA A 14 0.31 8.15 3.31
C ALA A 14 1.66 7.76 3.93
N ALA A 15 2.78 8.26 3.40
CA ALA A 15 4.09 8.01 4.01
C ALA A 15 4.18 8.62 5.41
N GLY A 16 3.65 9.83 5.61
CA GLY A 16 3.58 10.49 6.91
C GLY A 16 2.78 9.69 7.94
N ALA A 17 1.60 9.22 7.57
CA ALA A 17 0.73 8.42 8.42
C ALA A 17 1.42 7.11 8.86
N VAL A 18 2.13 6.43 7.95
CA VAL A 18 2.90 5.23 8.28
C VAL A 18 4.09 5.56 9.19
N LYS A 19 4.87 6.61 8.87
CA LYS A 19 6.03 7.03 9.69
C LYS A 19 5.63 7.43 11.11
N ALA A 20 4.51 8.11 11.27
CA ALA A 20 4.01 8.58 12.56
C ALA A 20 3.73 7.45 13.56
N LEU A 21 3.57 6.21 13.08
CA LEU A 21 3.39 5.05 13.95
C LEU A 21 4.66 4.62 14.68
N GLY A 22 5.85 5.00 14.21
CA GLY A 22 7.13 4.64 14.85
C GLY A 22 7.37 3.13 14.93
N ILE A 23 6.94 2.37 13.92
CA ILE A 23 7.13 0.91 13.88
C ILE A 23 8.54 0.61 13.35
N ASP A 24 9.44 0.17 14.23
CA ASP A 24 10.86 -0.11 13.90
C ASP A 24 11.03 -1.15 12.78
N ALA A 25 10.09 -2.07 12.63
CA ALA A 25 10.13 -3.09 11.59
C ALA A 25 9.82 -2.55 10.19
N ILE A 26 9.29 -1.32 10.05
CA ILE A 26 8.82 -0.74 8.79
C ILE A 26 9.74 0.41 8.34
N GLU A 27 10.23 0.29 7.10
CA GLU A 27 10.79 1.41 6.36
C GLU A 27 9.76 1.90 5.34
N VAL A 28 9.49 3.20 5.28
CA VAL A 28 8.55 3.77 4.30
C VAL A 28 9.15 4.92 3.50
N ALA A 29 8.96 4.88 2.18
CA ALA A 29 9.46 5.88 1.24
C ALA A 29 8.42 6.25 0.19
N VAL A 30 8.43 7.52 -0.22
CA VAL A 30 7.61 8.02 -1.32
C VAL A 30 8.21 7.56 -2.66
N SER A 31 7.36 7.14 -3.59
CA SER A 31 7.73 6.64 -4.91
C SER A 31 6.83 7.21 -6.01
N SER A 32 7.25 7.04 -7.26
CA SER A 32 6.33 7.03 -8.40
C SER A 32 5.78 5.62 -8.61
N ASP A 33 4.63 5.51 -9.27
CA ASP A 33 3.98 4.23 -9.58
C ASP A 33 4.91 3.31 -10.41
N MET A 34 5.60 3.88 -11.40
CA MET A 34 6.52 3.15 -12.25
C MET A 34 7.73 2.62 -11.47
N ASP A 35 8.38 3.48 -10.66
CA ASP A 35 9.53 3.08 -9.84
C ASP A 35 9.12 2.05 -8.78
N ALA A 36 7.94 2.21 -8.18
CA ALA A 36 7.42 1.26 -7.21
C ALA A 36 7.20 -0.13 -7.84
N ALA A 37 6.57 -0.19 -9.02
CA ALA A 37 6.39 -1.44 -9.74
C ALA A 37 7.72 -2.13 -10.04
N MET A 38 8.73 -1.37 -10.48
CA MET A 38 10.06 -1.92 -10.76
C MET A 38 10.75 -2.46 -9.49
N LYS A 39 10.70 -1.71 -8.38
CA LYS A 39 11.27 -2.13 -7.09
C LYS A 39 10.58 -3.37 -6.52
N LEU A 40 9.25 -3.43 -6.60
CA LEU A 40 8.48 -4.60 -6.17
C LEU A 40 8.85 -5.85 -6.98
N ARG A 41 8.98 -5.73 -8.31
CA ARG A 41 9.41 -6.85 -9.17
C ARG A 41 10.85 -7.29 -8.89
N ALA A 42 11.71 -6.35 -8.55
CA ALA A 42 13.12 -6.61 -8.23
C ALA A 42 13.34 -7.10 -6.79
N GLY A 43 12.28 -7.21 -5.96
CA GLY A 43 12.42 -7.58 -4.55
C GLY A 43 13.11 -6.51 -3.69
N GLN A 44 13.13 -5.26 -4.14
CA GLN A 44 13.72 -4.12 -3.44
C GLN A 44 12.70 -3.35 -2.59
N ALA A 45 11.44 -3.75 -2.65
CA ALA A 45 10.35 -3.31 -1.80
C ALA A 45 9.36 -4.47 -1.62
N ASP A 46 8.61 -4.45 -0.52
CA ASP A 46 7.69 -5.52 -0.15
C ASP A 46 6.25 -5.17 -0.48
N TYR A 47 5.85 -3.93 -0.18
CA TYR A 47 4.47 -3.47 -0.32
C TYR A 47 4.38 -2.09 -0.96
N TYR A 48 3.22 -1.80 -1.54
CA TYR A 48 2.89 -0.49 -2.07
C TYR A 48 1.50 -0.04 -1.63
N LEU A 49 1.40 1.21 -1.16
CA LEU A 49 0.14 1.87 -0.81
C LEU A 49 -0.08 3.06 -1.76
N GLY A 50 -1.06 2.94 -2.65
CA GLY A 50 -1.36 3.94 -3.69
C GLY A 50 -2.69 4.63 -3.47
N THR A 51 -2.73 5.96 -3.61
CA THR A 51 -3.95 6.74 -3.35
C THR A 51 -4.46 7.49 -4.58
N CYS A 52 -5.77 7.57 -4.74
CA CYS A 52 -6.43 8.46 -5.71
C CYS A 52 -7.64 9.16 -5.08
N HIS A 53 -8.22 10.14 -5.78
CA HIS A 53 -9.37 10.91 -5.28
C HIS A 53 -10.66 10.09 -5.07
N THR A 54 -10.86 9.04 -5.85
CA THR A 54 -12.11 8.27 -5.83
C THR A 54 -11.96 6.89 -5.20
N GLY A 55 -10.72 6.42 -4.99
CA GLY A 55 -10.44 5.03 -4.62
C GLY A 55 -10.72 4.02 -5.73
N ALA A 56 -11.25 4.42 -6.89
CA ALA A 56 -11.70 3.52 -7.97
C ALA A 56 -10.57 2.72 -8.66
N GLY A 57 -9.35 2.71 -8.09
CA GLY A 57 -8.22 1.92 -8.58
C GLY A 57 -7.40 2.60 -9.67
N ALA A 58 -7.73 3.82 -10.09
CA ALA A 58 -6.96 4.55 -11.10
C ALA A 58 -5.50 4.79 -10.67
N SER A 59 -5.24 4.97 -9.37
CA SER A 59 -3.88 5.06 -8.80
C SER A 59 -3.05 3.79 -8.94
N LEU A 60 -3.66 2.67 -9.34
CA LEU A 60 -2.97 1.40 -9.51
C LEU A 60 -2.77 1.01 -10.98
N GLY A 61 -3.16 1.83 -11.97
CA GLY A 61 -3.15 1.42 -13.38
C GLY A 61 -1.79 0.85 -13.85
N VAL A 62 -0.69 1.56 -13.54
CA VAL A 62 0.68 1.13 -13.87
C VAL A 62 1.06 -0.13 -13.09
N LEU A 63 0.77 -0.16 -11.79
CA LEU A 63 1.10 -1.30 -10.92
C LEU A 63 0.34 -2.55 -11.36
N LEU A 64 -0.95 -2.42 -11.67
CA LEU A 64 -1.80 -3.51 -12.14
C LEU A 64 -1.29 -4.08 -13.46
N GLY A 65 -0.86 -3.23 -14.39
CA GLY A 65 -0.29 -3.67 -15.66
C GLY A 65 1.03 -4.42 -15.52
N LEU A 66 1.87 -4.06 -14.54
CA LEU A 66 3.22 -4.63 -14.37
C LEU A 66 3.31 -5.76 -13.35
N MET A 67 2.47 -5.72 -12.31
CA MET A 67 2.43 -6.71 -11.22
C MET A 67 1.32 -7.75 -11.40
N GLY A 68 0.30 -7.45 -12.22
CA GLY A 68 -0.87 -8.28 -12.42
C GLY A 68 -1.92 -8.16 -11.30
N SER A 69 -3.16 -8.51 -11.62
CA SER A 69 -4.31 -8.45 -10.69
C SER A 69 -4.16 -9.37 -9.47
N GLN A 70 -3.37 -10.43 -9.59
CA GLN A 70 -3.10 -11.32 -8.45
C GLN A 70 -2.33 -10.61 -7.34
N ALA A 71 -1.42 -9.68 -7.66
CA ALA A 71 -0.65 -8.94 -6.66
C ALA A 71 -1.35 -7.68 -6.13
N CYS A 72 -2.41 -7.24 -6.82
CA CYS A 72 -3.08 -5.97 -6.55
C CYS A 72 -4.46 -6.16 -5.88
N HIS A 73 -4.81 -5.21 -5.03
CA HIS A 73 -6.15 -5.06 -4.47
C HIS A 73 -6.47 -3.57 -4.29
N THR A 74 -7.74 -3.19 -4.38
CA THR A 74 -8.19 -1.83 -4.06
C THR A 74 -9.37 -1.90 -3.11
N PHE A 75 -9.29 -1.15 -2.01
CA PHE A 75 -10.37 -1.01 -1.05
C PHE A 75 -11.42 0.01 -1.50
N GLY A 76 -11.15 0.76 -2.57
CA GLY A 76 -12.07 1.81 -2.99
C GLY A 76 -12.13 2.90 -1.92
N ARG A 77 -13.35 3.17 -1.46
CA ARG A 77 -13.66 4.05 -0.34
C ARG A 77 -14.04 3.29 0.92
N SER A 78 -14.14 1.96 0.85
CA SER A 78 -14.45 1.14 2.01
C SER A 78 -13.24 1.06 2.93
N VAL A 79 -13.49 1.07 4.23
CA VAL A 79 -12.46 0.77 5.23
C VAL A 79 -12.49 -0.74 5.47
N PRO A 80 -11.40 -1.48 5.17
CA PRO A 80 -11.33 -2.91 5.43
C PRO A 80 -11.18 -3.18 6.94
N THR A 81 -11.61 -4.36 7.35
CA THR A 81 -11.34 -4.95 8.67
C THR A 81 -9.93 -5.53 8.73
N GLU A 82 -9.42 -5.77 9.95
CA GLU A 82 -8.12 -6.41 10.15
C GLU A 82 -8.08 -7.83 9.55
N ASP A 83 -9.18 -8.59 9.65
CA ASP A 83 -9.30 -9.93 9.08
C ASP A 83 -9.22 -9.92 7.55
N GLU A 84 -9.89 -8.97 6.89
CA GLU A 84 -9.82 -8.79 5.44
C GLU A 84 -8.39 -8.44 4.99
N ILE A 85 -7.71 -7.54 5.70
CA ILE A 85 -6.31 -7.22 5.43
C ILE A 85 -5.43 -8.46 5.60
N GLY A 86 -5.61 -9.19 6.71
CA GLY A 86 -4.85 -10.41 7.01
C GLY A 86 -4.99 -11.46 5.92
N ALA A 87 -6.22 -11.70 5.44
CA ALA A 87 -6.52 -12.61 4.34
C ALA A 87 -5.84 -12.17 3.03
N LEU A 88 -5.97 -10.90 2.64
CA LEU A 88 -5.33 -10.39 1.42
C LEU A 88 -3.81 -10.50 1.45
N LEU A 89 -3.19 -10.19 2.59
CA LEU A 89 -1.76 -10.38 2.78
C LEU A 89 -1.37 -11.87 2.73
N ALA A 90 -2.25 -12.79 3.18
CA ALA A 90 -1.99 -14.24 3.14
C ALA A 90 -2.12 -14.80 1.72
N GLU A 91 -3.01 -14.22 0.90
CA GLU A 91 -3.10 -14.47 -0.54
C GLU A 91 -1.90 -13.95 -1.34
N GLY A 92 -0.99 -13.21 -0.71
CA GLY A 92 0.22 -12.67 -1.34
C GLY A 92 -0.01 -11.34 -2.07
N LYS A 93 -1.09 -10.61 -1.75
CA LYS A 93 -1.28 -9.24 -2.22
C LYS A 93 -0.16 -8.34 -1.71
N LYS A 94 0.39 -7.51 -2.61
CA LYS A 94 1.50 -6.59 -2.31
C LYS A 94 1.16 -5.13 -2.60
N VAL A 95 0.20 -4.88 -3.47
CA VAL A 95 -0.14 -3.54 -3.97
C VAL A 95 -1.57 -3.22 -3.55
N PHE A 96 -1.75 -2.15 -2.78
CA PHE A 96 -3.03 -1.77 -2.21
C PHE A 96 -3.42 -0.34 -2.62
N GLY A 97 -4.63 -0.20 -3.14
CA GLY A 97 -5.21 1.06 -3.60
C GLY A 97 -6.33 1.50 -2.67
N PHE A 98 -6.42 2.79 -2.36
CA PHE A 98 -7.56 3.35 -1.62
C PHE A 98 -7.73 4.84 -1.89
N SER A 99 -8.87 5.37 -1.46
CA SER A 99 -9.19 6.78 -1.61
C SER A 99 -8.39 7.65 -0.64
N MET A 100 -7.99 8.86 -1.08
CA MET A 100 -7.13 9.76 -0.28
C MET A 100 -7.75 10.19 1.05
N ASP A 101 -9.08 10.28 1.11
CA ASP A 101 -9.85 10.58 2.33
C ASP A 101 -9.81 9.44 3.36
N GLN A 102 -9.29 8.28 2.99
CA GLN A 102 -9.14 7.12 3.87
C GLN A 102 -7.68 6.92 4.35
N ILE A 103 -6.75 7.82 4.03
CA ILE A 103 -5.33 7.68 4.38
C ILE A 103 -5.13 7.47 5.88
N ASP A 104 -5.74 8.33 6.71
CA ASP A 104 -5.54 8.32 8.16
C ASP A 104 -6.11 7.07 8.84
N THR A 105 -6.92 6.29 8.12
CA THR A 105 -7.49 5.03 8.60
C THR A 105 -6.76 3.84 8.01
N ILE A 106 -6.66 3.76 6.68
CA ILE A 106 -6.18 2.56 5.98
C ILE A 106 -4.66 2.44 6.04
N ALA A 107 -3.90 3.53 5.89
CA ALA A 107 -2.45 3.43 5.90
C ALA A 107 -1.93 2.92 7.26
N PRO A 108 -2.46 3.38 8.42
CA PRO A 108 -2.10 2.80 9.71
C PRO A 108 -2.51 1.33 9.90
N LEU A 109 -3.72 0.95 9.48
CA LEU A 109 -4.19 -0.44 9.57
C LEU A 109 -3.30 -1.38 8.77
N MET A 110 -2.98 -1.01 7.53
CA MET A 110 -2.08 -1.78 6.66
C MET A 110 -0.69 -1.93 7.28
N ALA A 111 -0.10 -0.83 7.78
CA ALA A 111 1.23 -0.86 8.38
C ALA A 111 1.28 -1.78 9.61
N ARG A 112 0.29 -1.70 10.51
CA ARG A 112 0.22 -2.57 11.70
C ARG A 112 0.06 -4.04 11.31
N ALA A 113 -0.83 -4.34 10.37
CA ALA A 113 -1.06 -5.70 9.90
C ALA A 113 0.18 -6.30 9.20
N ILE A 114 0.89 -5.51 8.40
CA ILE A 114 2.15 -5.90 7.78
C ILE A 114 3.22 -6.18 8.84
N ALA A 115 3.38 -5.28 9.82
CA ALA A 115 4.37 -5.42 10.88
C ALA A 115 4.13 -6.64 11.77
N ALA A 116 2.86 -6.97 12.06
CA ALA A 116 2.50 -8.13 12.87
C ALA A 116 2.87 -9.48 12.21
N ARG A 117 3.24 -9.48 10.93
CA ARG A 117 3.64 -10.66 10.16
C ARG A 117 5.14 -10.76 9.90
N ALA A 118 5.88 -9.71 10.23
CA ALA A 118 7.32 -9.57 9.93
C ALA A 118 8.21 -10.29 10.95
#